data_AF-A0A0K0CVA7-F1
#
_entry.id   AF-A0A0K0CVA7-F1
#
_cell.length_a   1.000
_cell.length_b   1.000
_cell.length_c   1.000
_cell.angle_alpha   90.00
_cell.angle_beta   90.00
_cell.angle_gamma   90.00
#
_symmetry.space_group_name_H-M   'P 1'
#
loop_
_entity.id
_entity.type
_entity.pdbx_description
1 polymer ?
#
loop_
_entity_poly.entity_id
_entity_poly.type
_entity_poly.pdbx_seq_one_letter_code
_entity_poly.pdbx_strand_id
1 'polypeptide(L)'
;MGALESKVDADGIHKEAKVFWLTAKSESFQVTSAHVMIYTKDSCSFCTKAKELLNNEKIEYKECNTDKLKETNPQQYKRRVNGLVYMTRQTTMPQVRP
;
A
#
# COMPACT_ATOMS: atom_id res chain seq x y z
N MET A 1 -38.46 35.52 16.04
CA MET A 1 -38.52 34.04 16.06
C MET A 1 -37.62 33.54 14.94
N GLY A 2 -36.61 32.70 15.08
CA GLY A 2 -36.02 31.92 16.15
C GLY A 2 -35.06 30.98 15.41
N ALA A 3 -33.76 31.20 15.53
CA ALA A 3 -32.73 30.38 14.90
C ALA A 3 -32.70 29.01 15.61
N LEU A 4 -32.87 27.92 14.87
CA LEU A 4 -32.66 26.56 15.36
C LEU A 4 -31.32 26.06 14.82
N GLU A 5 -30.25 26.41 15.52
CA GLU A 5 -28.94 25.79 15.32
C GLU A 5 -29.00 24.35 15.86
N SER A 6 -28.84 23.38 14.96
CA SER A 6 -28.74 21.97 15.33
C SER A 6 -27.35 21.71 15.91
N LYS A 7 -27.29 21.70 17.25
CA LYS A 7 -26.08 21.44 18.03
C LYS A 7 -25.78 19.94 17.98
N VAL A 8 -24.81 19.56 17.14
CA VAL A 8 -24.31 18.18 17.09
C VAL A 8 -23.28 18.05 18.19
N ASP A 9 -23.63 17.35 19.27
CA ASP A 9 -22.79 17.19 20.46
C ASP A 9 -21.48 16.43 20.14
N ALA A 10 -20.37 17.16 20.16
CA ALA A 10 -19.02 16.64 19.92
C ALA A 10 -18.60 15.50 20.87
N ASP A 11 -19.28 15.37 22.02
CA ASP A 11 -19.01 14.34 23.02
C ASP A 11 -19.44 12.92 22.56
N GLY A 12 -20.40 12.82 21.64
CA GLY A 12 -20.84 11.55 21.06
C GLY A 12 -19.83 10.97 20.06
N ILE A 13 -19.25 11.84 19.22
CA ILE A 13 -18.28 11.44 18.19
C ILE A 13 -16.97 10.95 18.84
N HIS A 14 -16.57 11.54 19.96
CA HIS A 14 -15.37 11.09 20.70
C HIS A 14 -15.53 9.71 21.33
N LYS A 15 -16.75 9.33 21.75
CA LYS A 15 -17.01 8.00 22.32
C LYS A 15 -17.04 6.94 21.23
N GLU A 16 -17.71 7.22 20.11
CA GLU A 16 -17.73 6.34 18.92
C GLU A 16 -16.31 6.13 18.34
N ALA A 17 -15.50 7.18 18.23
CA ALA A 17 -14.13 7.08 17.76
C ALA A 17 -13.22 6.28 18.70
N LYS A 18 -13.42 6.38 20.03
CA LYS A 18 -12.68 5.57 21.01
C LYS A 18 -13.10 4.11 20.97
N VAL A 19 -14.40 3.82 20.83
CA VAL A 19 -14.90 2.44 20.70
C VAL A 19 -14.33 1.82 19.42
N PHE A 20 -14.37 2.54 18.28
CA PHE A 20 -13.79 2.09 17.02
C PHE A 20 -12.27 1.80 17.13
N TRP A 21 -11.51 2.67 17.81
CA TRP A 21 -10.08 2.47 18.06
C TRP A 21 -9.77 1.30 19.01
N LEU A 22 -10.61 1.08 20.02
CA LEU A 22 -10.40 0.02 21.01
C LEU A 22 -10.78 -1.36 20.45
N THR A 23 -11.84 -1.46 19.64
CA THR A 23 -12.20 -2.72 18.95
C THR A 23 -11.17 -3.08 17.87
N ALA A 24 -10.58 -2.09 17.19
CA ALA A 24 -9.47 -2.30 16.25
C ALA A 24 -8.13 -2.68 16.91
N LYS A 25 -8.03 -2.64 18.24
CA LYS A 25 -6.80 -2.95 19.00
C LYS A 25 -6.80 -4.36 19.61
N SER A 26 -7.97 -5.02 19.69
CA SER A 26 -8.11 -6.37 20.28
C SER A 26 -8.03 -7.53 19.28
N GLU A 27 -8.10 -7.25 17.98
CA GLU A 27 -7.60 -8.18 16.95
C GLU A 27 -6.16 -7.79 16.67
N SER A 28 -5.21 -8.62 17.12
CA SER A 28 -3.82 -8.70 16.65
C SER A 28 -3.27 -7.41 16.06
N PHE A 29 -2.50 -6.65 16.84
CA PHE A 29 -1.58 -5.63 16.34
C PHE A 29 -0.59 -6.28 15.35
N GLN A 30 -1.06 -6.49 14.12
CA GLN A 30 -0.27 -6.74 12.95
C GLN A 30 -0.06 -5.34 12.39
N VAL A 31 1.10 -4.77 12.70
CA VAL A 31 1.64 -3.63 11.97
C VAL A 31 1.66 -4.05 10.50
N THR A 32 0.59 -3.74 9.78
CA THR A 32 0.51 -3.90 8.33
C THR A 32 1.37 -2.80 7.74
N SER A 33 2.67 -3.01 7.77
CA SER A 33 3.62 -2.17 7.07
C SER A 33 4.65 -3.08 6.40
N ALA A 34 4.21 -3.76 5.35
CA ALA A 34 5.11 -4.05 4.24
C ALA A 34 5.57 -2.70 3.69
N HIS A 35 6.54 -2.08 4.38
CA HIS A 35 7.16 -0.82 3.98
C HIS A 35 7.82 -1.00 2.61
N VAL A 36 8.26 -2.23 2.31
CA VAL A 36 8.97 -2.56 1.08
C VAL A 36 8.00 -2.97 -0.04
N MET A 37 7.98 -2.20 -1.12
CA MET A 37 7.31 -2.51 -2.38
C MET A 37 8.34 -3.02 -3.40
N ILE A 38 8.09 -4.18 -4.01
CA ILE A 38 8.88 -4.66 -5.15
C ILE A 38 8.05 -4.61 -6.43
N TYR A 39 8.60 -3.99 -7.46
CA TYR A 39 8.03 -3.96 -8.80
C TYR A 39 8.69 -5.04 -9.65
N THR A 40 7.86 -5.91 -10.22
CA THR A 40 8.29 -7.07 -11.00
C THR A 40 7.58 -7.13 -12.34
N LYS A 41 8.10 -8.01 -13.20
CA LYS A 41 7.56 -8.33 -14.52
C LYS A 41 7.49 -9.85 -14.66
N ASP A 42 6.55 -10.38 -15.44
CA ASP A 42 6.52 -11.80 -15.76
C ASP A 42 7.75 -12.17 -16.63
N SER A 43 8.19 -13.43 -16.53
CA SER A 43 9.39 -13.93 -17.23
C SER A 43 10.69 -13.17 -16.92
N CYS A 44 10.89 -12.75 -15.66
CA CYS A 44 12.07 -12.03 -15.19
C CYS A 44 12.84 -12.84 -14.14
N SER A 45 13.96 -13.45 -14.54
CA SER A 45 14.80 -14.28 -13.64
C SER A 45 15.41 -13.47 -12.48
N PHE A 46 15.81 -12.21 -12.74
CA PHE A 46 16.32 -11.30 -11.72
C PHE A 46 15.26 -10.94 -10.67
N CYS A 47 13.98 -10.84 -11.09
CA CYS A 47 12.87 -10.54 -10.19
C CYS A 47 12.63 -11.71 -9.22
N THR A 48 12.78 -12.95 -9.68
CA THR A 48 12.72 -14.13 -8.81
C THR A 48 13.84 -14.12 -7.77
N LYS A 49 15.08 -13.84 -8.19
CA LYS A 49 16.22 -13.73 -7.26
C LYS A 49 16.03 -12.62 -6.22
N ALA A 50 15.52 -11.45 -6.63
CA ALA A 50 15.25 -10.35 -5.70
C ALA A 50 14.17 -10.72 -4.67
N LYS A 51 13.13 -11.43 -5.08
CA LYS A 51 12.09 -11.96 -4.18
C LYS A 51 12.66 -13.00 -3.21
N GLU A 52 13.51 -13.89 -3.70
CA GLU A 52 14.18 -14.90 -2.86
C GLU A 52 15.06 -14.24 -1.80
N LEU A 53 15.84 -13.22 -2.15
CA LEU A 53 16.65 -12.46 -1.20
C LEU A 53 15.80 -11.80 -0.12
N LEU A 54 14.71 -11.14 -0.50
CA LEU A 54 13.79 -10.51 0.47
C LEU A 54 13.14 -11.55 1.40
N ASN A 55 12.78 -12.71 0.87
CA ASN A 55 12.23 -13.82 1.65
C ASN A 55 13.29 -14.42 2.62
N ASN A 56 14.53 -14.57 2.17
CA ASN A 56 15.63 -15.11 2.97
C ASN A 56 15.95 -14.19 4.17
N GLU A 57 15.95 -12.87 3.93
CA GLU A 57 16.12 -11.85 4.98
C GLU A 57 14.85 -11.65 5.83
N LYS A 58 13.77 -12.41 5.57
CA LYS A 58 12.47 -12.33 6.24
C LYS A 58 11.88 -10.92 6.23
N ILE A 59 12.13 -10.16 5.16
CA ILE A 59 11.59 -8.82 4.97
C ILE A 59 10.18 -8.96 4.39
N GLU A 60 9.18 -8.42 5.08
CA GLU A 60 7.83 -8.36 4.54
C GLU A 60 7.77 -7.34 3.39
N TYR A 61 7.35 -7.80 2.21
CA TYR A 61 7.21 -6.93 1.04
C TYR A 61 5.91 -7.16 0.29
N LYS A 62 5.46 -6.12 -0.41
CA LYS A 62 4.33 -6.18 -1.32
C LYS A 62 4.81 -6.20 -2.77
N GLU A 63 4.45 -7.25 -3.49
CA GLU A 63 4.75 -7.36 -4.92
C GLU A 63 3.72 -6.59 -5.77
N CYS A 64 4.24 -5.80 -6.71
CA CYS A 64 3.46 -5.18 -7.77
C CYS A 64 3.97 -5.67 -9.12
N ASN A 65 3.33 -6.71 -9.65
CA ASN A 65 3.61 -7.21 -10.99
C ASN A 65 3.00 -6.23 -12.02
N THR A 66 3.88 -5.66 -12.85
CA THR A 66 3.51 -4.64 -13.84
C THR A 66 2.76 -5.20 -15.05
N ASP A 67 2.99 -6.45 -15.45
CA ASP A 67 2.24 -7.09 -16.55
C ASP A 67 0.81 -7.40 -16.10
N LYS A 68 0.63 -7.97 -14.91
CA LYS A 68 -0.70 -8.16 -14.32
C LYS A 68 -1.44 -6.84 -14.13
N LEU A 69 -0.74 -5.79 -13.68
CA LEU A 69 -1.33 -4.46 -13.55
C LEU A 69 -1.81 -3.91 -14.91
N LYS A 70 -1.06 -4.17 -15.98
CA LYS A 70 -1.44 -3.78 -17.35
C LYS A 70 -2.72 -4.47 -17.79
N GLU A 71 -2.89 -5.74 -17.44
CA GLU A 71 -4.07 -6.53 -17.77
C GLU A 71 -5.29 -6.11 -16.93
N THR A 72 -5.14 -6.00 -15.61
CA THR A 72 -6.27 -5.68 -14.71
C THR A 72 -6.69 -4.21 -14.77
N ASN A 73 -5.73 -3.28 -14.84
CA ASN A 73 -5.98 -1.84 -14.74
C ASN A 73 -5.06 -1.03 -15.66
N PRO A 74 -5.31 -1.05 -16.99
CA PRO A 74 -4.45 -0.40 -17.98
C PRO A 74 -4.32 1.12 -17.80
N GLN A 75 -5.32 1.79 -17.22
CA GLN A 75 -5.23 3.23 -16.92
C GLN A 75 -4.19 3.54 -15.83
N GLN A 76 -4.10 2.70 -14.79
CA GLN A 76 -3.12 2.89 -13.72
C GLN A 76 -1.72 2.44 -14.13
N TYR A 77 -1.61 1.46 -15.03
CA TYR A 77 -0.33 0.95 -15.51
C TYR A 77 0.63 2.06 -15.98
N LYS A 78 0.17 2.93 -16.90
CA LYS A 78 1.01 4.01 -17.45
C LYS A 78 1.48 4.96 -16.35
N ARG A 79 0.58 5.38 -15.45
CA ARG A 79 0.93 6.27 -14.33
C ARG A 79 1.95 5.63 -13.40
N ARG A 80 1.78 4.33 -13.11
CA ARG A 80 2.65 3.58 -12.20
C ARG A 80 4.06 3.39 -12.76
N VAL A 81 4.18 2.94 -14.02
CA VAL A 81 5.48 2.73 -14.67
C VAL A 81 6.18 4.06 -14.92
N ASN A 82 5.48 5.08 -15.40
CA ASN A 82 6.09 6.40 -15.63
C ASN A 82 6.54 7.03 -14.31
N GLY A 83 5.73 6.93 -13.25
CA GLY A 83 6.11 7.40 -11.92
C GLY A 83 7.35 6.66 -11.39
N LEU A 84 7.42 5.34 -11.61
CA LEU A 84 8.58 4.55 -11.21
C LEU A 84 9.86 5.04 -11.91
N VAL A 85 9.84 5.15 -13.24
CA VAL A 85 10.97 5.66 -14.03
C VAL A 85 11.35 7.08 -13.64
N TYR A 86 10.36 7.95 -13.39
CA TYR A 86 10.61 9.33 -12.98
C TYR A 86 11.34 9.42 -11.64
N MET A 87 10.92 8.60 -10.67
CA MET A 87 11.48 8.61 -9.31
C MET A 87 12.84 7.91 -9.23
N THR A 88 13.00 6.75 -9.87
CA THR A 88 14.22 5.94 -9.73
C THR A 88 15.25 6.22 -10.82
N ARG A 89 14.85 6.88 -11.91
CA ARG A 89 15.61 7.00 -13.16
C ARG A 89 15.99 5.65 -13.79
N GLN A 90 15.35 4.57 -13.35
CA GLN A 90 15.58 3.22 -13.85
C GLN A 90 14.37 2.74 -14.64
N THR A 91 14.63 2.16 -15.81
CA THR A 91 13.62 1.55 -16.68
C THR A 91 13.59 0.03 -16.58
N THR A 92 14.58 -0.56 -15.91
CA THR A 92 14.76 -2.00 -15.74
C THR A 92 14.03 -2.53 -14.51
N MET A 93 13.71 -3.83 -14.50
CA MET A 93 13.14 -4.55 -13.35
C MET A 93 14.14 -5.63 -12.88
N PRO A 94 14.14 -6.04 -11.59
CA PRO A 94 13.25 -5.60 -10.52
C PRO A 94 13.63 -4.24 -9.92
N GLN A 95 12.65 -3.52 -9.35
CA GLN A 95 12.89 -2.31 -8.55
C GLN A 95 12.29 -2.46 -7.16
N VAL A 96 13.11 -2.30 -6.12
CA VAL A 96 12.69 -2.42 -4.71
C VAL A 96 12.69 -1.04 -4.07
N ARG A 97 11.61 -0.69 -3.35
CA ARG A 97 11.42 0.62 -2.72
C ARG A 97 10.91 0.42 -1.29
N PRO A 98 11.48 1.11 -0.28
CA PRO A 98 10.79 1.33 0.99
C PRO A 98 9.65 2.34 0.81
#